data_AF-A0A2D8MIG4-F1
#
_entry.id   AF-A0A2D8MIG4-F1
#
_cell.length_a   1.000
_cell.length_b   1.000
_cell.length_c   1.000
_cell.angle_alpha   90.00
_cell.angle_beta   90.00
_cell.angle_gamma   90.00
#
_symmetry.space_group_name_H-M   'P 1'
#
loop_
_entity.id
_entity.type
_entity.pdbx_description
1 polymer ?
#
loop_
_entity_poly.entity_id
_entity_poly.type
_entity_poly.pdbx_seq_one_letter_code
_entity_poly.pdbx_strand_id
1 'polypeptide(L)' 'MCAGLHDRLAASHARLQRGRVWCRACGRSTRVDPVGAMRHGWPRCCDATMTIDAPEEREL' A
#
# COMPACT_ATOMS: atom_id res chain seq x y z
N MET A 1 -5.93 23.01 -7.40
CA MET A 1 -5.95 21.67 -8.05
C MET A 1 -6.91 20.80 -7.26
N CYS A 2 -8.04 20.37 -7.84
CA CYS A 2 -8.98 19.49 -7.15
C CYS A 2 -8.36 18.09 -7.05
N ALA A 3 -7.92 17.69 -5.86
CA ALA A 3 -7.44 16.33 -5.61
C ALA A 3 -8.56 15.33 -5.94
N GLY A 4 -8.25 14.33 -6.78
CA GLY A 4 -9.19 13.27 -7.16
C GLY A 4 -9.56 12.39 -5.96
N LEU A 5 -10.58 11.54 -6.11
CA LEU A 5 -11.03 10.64 -5.05
C LEU A 5 -9.88 9.77 -4.51
N HIS A 6 -9.06 9.21 -5.40
CA HIS A 6 -7.90 8.39 -5.02
C HIS A 6 -6.84 9.18 -4.27
N ASP A 7 -6.60 10.45 -4.62
CA ASP A 7 -5.68 11.32 -3.89
C ASP A 7 -6.19 11.58 -2.46
N ARG A 8 -7.49 11.83 -2.30
CA ARG A 8 -8.12 12.01 -0.98
C ARG A 8 -8.05 10.74 -0.14
N LEU A 9 -8.26 9.57 -0.75
CA LEU A 9 -8.17 8.27 -0.07
C LEU A 9 -6.72 7.92 0.28
N ALA A 10 -5.77 8.16 -0.62
CA ALA A 10 -4.35 7.96 -0.35
C ALA A 10 -3.88 8.88 0.79
N ALA A 11 -4.42 10.10 0.87
CA ALA A 11 -4.15 11.04 1.95
C ALA A 11 -4.93 10.75 3.24
N SER A 12 -5.98 9.92 3.25
CA SER A 12 -6.81 9.74 4.45
C SER A 12 -6.21 8.81 5.50
N HIS A 13 -5.29 7.91 5.11
CA HIS A 13 -4.66 6.97 6.04
C HIS A 13 -3.13 7.03 5.96
N ALA A 14 -2.47 7.12 7.13
CA ALA A 14 -1.00 7.17 7.23
C ALA A 14 -0.32 5.95 6.55
N ARG A 15 -0.95 4.77 6.60
CA ARG A 15 -0.47 3.55 5.94
C ARG A 15 -0.31 3.72 4.43
N LEU A 16 -1.24 4.44 3.80
CA LEU A 16 -1.25 4.72 2.37
C LEU A 16 -0.25 5.83 2.02
N GLN A 17 -0.21 6.91 2.82
CA GLN A 17 0.71 8.02 2.60
C GLN A 17 2.19 7.59 2.62
N ARG A 18 2.52 6.56 3.40
CA ARG A 18 3.86 5.95 3.44
C ARG A 18 4.33 5.43 2.08
N GLY A 19 3.39 5.09 1.18
CA GLY A 19 3.68 4.61 -0.16
C GLY A 19 4.53 3.35 -0.16
N ARG A 20 4.26 2.43 0.77
CA ARG A 20 5.03 1.19 0.91
C ARG A 20 4.09 0.04 1.25
N VAL A 21 4.43 -1.14 0.76
CA VAL A 21 3.66 -2.38 0.91
C VAL A 21 4.57 -3.52 1.31
N TRP A 22 4.00 -4.58 1.86
CA TRP A 22 4.72 -5.73 2.40
C TRP A 22 4.12 -7.05 1.93
N CYS A 23 4.99 -7.99 1.60
CA CYS A 23 4.64 -9.38 1.40
C CYS A 23 4.39 -10.04 2.76
N ARG A 24 3.30 -10.80 2.87
CA ARG A 24 2.98 -11.55 4.10
C ARG A 24 3.77 -12.86 4.23
N ALA A 25 4.26 -13.41 3.12
CA ALA A 25 4.97 -14.67 3.10
C ALA A 25 6.48 -14.51 3.39
N CYS A 26 7.14 -13.58 2.70
CA CYS A 26 8.60 -13.40 2.82
C CYS A 26 9.03 -12.12 3.56
N GLY A 27 8.09 -11.27 3.98
CA GLY A 27 8.40 -10.01 4.68
C GLY A 27 8.99 -8.90 3.81
N ARG A 28 9.23 -9.13 2.51
CA ARG A 28 9.74 -8.13 1.57
C ARG A 28 8.84 -6.90 1.55
N SER A 29 9.45 -5.71 1.56
CA SER A 29 8.72 -4.45 1.35
C SER A 29 9.01 -3.85 -0.03
N THR A 30 8.09 -3.06 -0.55
CA THR A 30 8.23 -2.38 -1.85
C THR A 30 7.58 -1.02 -1.80
N ARG A 31 8.25 0.00 -2.36
CA ARG A 31 7.70 1.36 -2.47
C ARG A 31 6.74 1.42 -3.66
N VAL A 32 5.58 2.03 -3.45
CA VAL A 32 4.53 2.20 -4.46
C VAL A 32 3.99 3.62 -4.41
N ASP A 33 3.52 4.12 -5.55
CA ASP A 33 2.61 5.26 -5.55
C ASP A 33 1.22 4.77 -5.09
N PRO A 34 0.72 5.21 -3.93
CA PRO A 34 -0.58 4.76 -3.44
C PRO A 34 -1.74 5.16 -4.36
N VAL A 35 -1.66 6.31 -5.04
CA VAL A 35 -2.72 6.76 -5.96
C VAL A 35 -2.72 5.89 -7.21
N GLY A 36 -1.55 5.64 -7.79
CA GLY A 36 -1.37 4.72 -8.90
C GLY A 36 -1.77 3.28 -8.55
N ALA A 37 -1.39 2.77 -7.38
CA ALA A 37 -1.73 1.42 -6.94
C ALA A 37 -3.24 1.22 -6.72
N MET A 38 -3.96 2.24 -6.24
CA MET A 38 -5.42 2.18 -6.17
C MET A 38 -6.08 2.11 -7.55
N ARG A 39 -5.48 2.75 -8.56
CA ARG A 39 -6.02 2.79 -9.93
C ARG A 39 -5.70 1.53 -10.74
N HIS A 40 -4.49 1.00 -10.58
CA HIS A 40 -3.95 -0.06 -11.43
C HIS A 40 -3.80 -1.40 -10.71
N GLY A 41 -3.96 -1.42 -9.38
CA GLY A 41 -3.77 -2.59 -8.55
C GLY A 41 -2.43 -2.57 -7.80
N TRP A 42 -2.35 -3.43 -6.80
CA TRP A 42 -1.22 -3.56 -5.90
C TRP A 42 -0.20 -4.58 -6.43
N PRO A 43 1.11 -4.39 -6.18
CA PRO A 43 2.12 -5.35 -6.59
C PRO A 43 1.93 -6.70 -5.89
N ARG A 44 2.35 -7.76 -6.58
CA ARG A 44 2.29 -9.14 -6.07
C ARG A 44 3.69 -9.64 -5.67
N CYS A 45 3.74 -10.47 -4.65
CA CYS A 45 4.95 -11.15 -4.18
C CYS A 45 4.57 -12.48 -3.53
N CYS A 46 5.32 -13.55 -3.80
CA CYS A 46 5.02 -14.92 -3.34
C CYS A 46 3.58 -15.34 -3.66
N ASP A 47 3.17 -15.10 -4.92
CA ASP A 47 1.85 -15.43 -5.46
C ASP A 47 0.63 -14.74 -4.80
N ALA A 48 0.87 -13.80 -3.87
CA ALA A 48 -0.17 -13.02 -3.23
C ALA A 48 0.02 -11.52 -3.48
N THR A 49 -1.09 -10.77 -3.43
CA THR A 49 -1.05 -9.30 -3.42
C THR A 49 -0.42 -8.81 -2.11
N MET A 50 0.50 -7.85 -2.21
CA MET A 50 1.14 -7.25 -1.04
C MET A 50 0.14 -6.36 -0.28
N THR A 51 0.31 -6.23 1.04
CA THR A 51 -0.55 -5.40 1.89
C THR A 51 0.12 -4.10 2.30
N ILE A 52 -0.68 -3.09 2.66
CA ILE A 52 -0.26 -1.81 3.23
C ILE A 52 0.09 -1.88 4.71
N ASP A 53 -0.25 -2.98 5.39
CA ASP A 53 0.05 -3.17 6.80
C ASP A 53 1.49 -3.63 6.96
N ALA A 54 2.29 -2.86 7.71
CA ALA A 54 3.65 -3.26 8.02
C ALA A 54 3.66 -4.46 8.98
N PRO A 55 4.72 -5.30 8.97
CA PRO A 55 4.81 -6.48 9.82
C PRO A 55 4.52 -6.17 11.29
N GLU A 56 5.08 -5.07 11.80
CA GLU A 56 4.89 -4.58 13.17
C GLU A 56 3.43 -4.17 13.51
N GLU A 57 2.62 -3.86 12.50
CA GLU A 57 1.21 -3.45 12.68
C GLU A 57 0.24 -4.65 12.68
N ARG A 58 0.72 -5.86 12.38
CA ARG A 58 -0.11 -7.07 12.24
C ARG A 58 -0.18 -7.93 13.50
N GLU A 59 0.74 -7.71 14.44
CA GLU A 59 0.88 -8.50 15.67
C GLU A 59 0.16 -7.85 16.87
N LEU A 60 -0.68 -6.83 16.62
CA LEU A 60 -1.59 -6.20 17.58
C LEU A 60 -3.00 -6.77 17.43
#